data_AF-A0A7Z8ZEX0-F1
#
_entry.id   AF-A0A7Z8ZEX0-F1
#
_cell.length_a   1.000
_cell.length_b   1.000
_cell.length_c   1.000
_cell.angle_alpha   90.00
_cell.angle_beta   90.00
_cell.angle_gamma   90.00
#
_symmetry.space_group_name_H-M   'P 1'
#
loop_
_entity.id
_entity.type
_entity.pdbx_description
1 polymer ?
#
loop_
_entity_poly.entity_id
_entity_poly.type
_entity_poly.pdbx_seq_one_letter_code
_entity_poly.pdbx_strand_id
1 'polypeptide(L)'
;MMSNILTSSMIADTIEYAEYHTNKRCAAITFSGQTFTGKMSVAVGGGLIGVFLTLIGYVPQAASQSESVLNGLFFGICLLPAFGSLIRMGCMSRYTFTEEKHAEICALLADRRQAAPQENDDQENLKQPLPIN
;
A
#
# COMPACT_ATOMS: atom_id res chain seq x y z
N MET A 1 -1.07 -5.07 15.67
CA MET A 1 -0.04 -3.99 15.68
C MET A 1 1.29 -4.44 15.04
N MET A 2 1.72 -5.70 15.16
CA MET A 2 2.97 -6.21 14.55
C MET A 2 2.98 -6.35 13.01
N SER A 3 1.83 -6.52 12.36
CA SER A 3 1.76 -6.75 10.90
C SER A 3 2.15 -5.53 10.04
N ASN A 4 2.18 -4.33 10.61
CA ASN A 4 2.46 -3.11 9.86
C ASN A 4 3.96 -2.90 9.59
N ILE A 5 4.85 -3.44 10.43
CA ILE A 5 6.30 -3.17 10.33
C ILE A 5 6.88 -3.79 9.05
N LEU A 6 6.55 -5.06 8.78
CA LEU A 6 7.01 -5.75 7.57
C LEU A 6 6.51 -5.04 6.31
N THR A 7 5.23 -4.63 6.29
CA THR A 7 4.65 -3.95 5.13
C THR A 7 5.31 -2.59 4.89
N SER A 8 5.54 -1.81 5.95
CA SER A 8 6.22 -0.53 5.84
C SER A 8 7.69 -0.68 5.43
N SER A 9 8.38 -1.74 5.90
CA SER A 9 9.75 -2.06 5.48
C SER A 9 9.80 -2.38 3.98
N MET A 10 8.93 -3.27 3.50
CA MET A 10 8.87 -3.61 2.07
C MET A 10 8.54 -2.40 1.17
N ILE A 11 7.76 -1.45 1.70
CA ILE A 11 7.47 -0.20 0.98
C ILE A 11 8.71 0.69 0.94
N ALA A 12 9.47 0.79 2.04
CA ALA A 12 10.75 1.48 2.05
C ALA A 12 11.75 0.86 1.06
N ASP A 13 11.88 -0.47 1.06
CA ASP A 13 12.70 -1.21 0.10
C ASP A 13 12.32 -0.88 -1.36
N THR A 14 11.03 -0.80 -1.64
CA THR A 14 10.51 -0.45 -2.98
C THR A 14 10.84 0.99 -3.35
N ILE A 15 10.79 1.93 -2.40
CA ILE A 15 11.15 3.34 -2.61
C ILE A 15 12.63 3.46 -2.96
N GLU A 16 13.50 2.76 -2.24
CA GLU A 16 14.94 2.75 -2.48
C GLU A 16 15.29 2.10 -3.82
N TYR A 17 14.67 0.97 -4.14
CA TYR A 17 14.82 0.31 -5.43
C TYR A 17 14.38 1.22 -6.59
N ALA A 18 13.27 1.95 -6.44
CA ALA A 18 12.80 2.90 -7.43
C ALA A 18 13.74 4.11 -7.57
N GLU A 19 14.25 4.64 -6.45
CA GLU A 19 15.25 5.73 -6.44
C GLU A 19 16.53 5.31 -7.16
N TYR A 20 16.99 4.08 -6.94
CA TYR A 20 18.20 3.55 -7.59
C TYR A 20 18.09 3.51 -9.13
N HIS A 21 16.94 3.12 -9.66
CA HIS A 21 16.71 3.02 -11.12
C HIS A 21 16.32 4.36 -11.76
N THR A 22 15.56 5.19 -11.06
CA THR A 22 15.00 6.44 -11.63
C THR A 22 15.80 7.69 -11.27
N ASN A 23 16.75 7.59 -10.34
CA ASN A 23 17.43 8.71 -9.68
C ASN A 23 16.48 9.75 -9.05
N LYS A 24 15.21 9.40 -8.83
CA LYS A 24 14.20 10.28 -8.23
C LYS A 24 13.59 9.60 -7.02
N ARG A 25 13.59 10.28 -5.89
CA ARG A 25 12.95 9.78 -4.67
C ARG A 25 11.44 10.07 -4.70
N CYS A 26 10.65 9.08 -5.08
CA CYS A 26 9.20 9.19 -5.22
C CYS A 26 8.40 8.70 -3.99
N ALA A 27 8.91 8.92 -2.77
CA ALA A 27 8.30 8.40 -1.55
C ALA A 27 6.83 8.84 -1.35
N ALA A 28 6.52 10.12 -1.59
CA ALA A 28 5.16 10.65 -1.43
C ALA A 28 4.15 9.99 -2.39
N ILE A 29 4.58 9.64 -3.60
CA ILE A 29 3.73 8.95 -4.59
C ILE A 29 3.44 7.52 -4.11
N THR A 30 4.45 6.82 -3.60
CA THR A 30 4.27 5.46 -3.08
C THR A 30 3.33 5.43 -1.86
N PHE A 31 3.53 6.31 -0.88
CA PHE A 31 2.69 6.37 0.32
C PHE A 31 1.25 6.83 0.03
N SER A 32 1.07 7.80 -0.88
CA SER A 32 -0.26 8.20 -1.32
C SER A 32 -0.98 7.07 -2.06
N GLY A 33 -0.27 6.33 -2.92
CA GLY A 33 -0.80 5.13 -3.60
C GLY A 33 -1.25 4.05 -2.62
N GLN A 34 -0.46 3.77 -1.58
CA GLN A 34 -0.84 2.84 -0.50
C GLN A 34 -2.13 3.28 0.18
N THR A 35 -2.20 4.55 0.59
CA THR A 35 -3.38 5.10 1.29
C THR A 35 -4.61 5.10 0.40
N PHE A 36 -4.46 5.49 -0.86
CA PHE A 36 -5.51 5.47 -1.86
C PHE A 36 -6.07 4.06 -2.05
N THR A 37 -5.19 3.07 -2.25
CA THR A 37 -5.59 1.67 -2.43
C THR A 37 -6.35 1.15 -1.22
N GLY A 38 -5.92 1.51 0.00
CA GLY A 38 -6.61 1.17 1.24
C GLY A 38 -8.03 1.74 1.29
N LYS A 39 -8.18 3.05 1.03
CA LYS A 39 -9.51 3.70 1.01
C LYS A 39 -10.41 3.13 -0.08
N MET A 40 -9.86 2.90 -1.28
CA MET A 40 -10.60 2.31 -2.39
C MET A 40 -11.10 0.90 -2.04
N SER A 41 -10.26 0.08 -1.41
CA SER A 41 -10.62 -1.27 -0.98
C SER A 41 -11.78 -1.26 0.01
N VAL A 42 -11.76 -0.35 0.98
CA VAL A 42 -12.85 -0.20 1.96
C VAL A 42 -14.13 0.32 1.29
N ALA A 43 -14.03 1.30 0.39
CA ALA A 43 -15.20 1.85 -0.30
C ALA A 43 -15.87 0.80 -1.19
N VAL A 44 -15.08 0.08 -1.99
CA VAL A 44 -15.56 -0.99 -2.87
C VAL A 44 -16.10 -2.16 -2.03
N GLY A 45 -15.37 -2.61 -1.01
CA GLY A 45 -15.78 -3.71 -0.15
C GLY A 45 -17.09 -3.42 0.61
N GLY A 46 -17.22 -2.21 1.17
CA GLY A 46 -18.42 -1.77 1.86
C GLY A 46 -19.65 -1.72 0.94
N GLY A 47 -19.51 -1.20 -0.28
CA GLY A 47 -20.59 -1.18 -1.26
C GLY A 47 -21.00 -2.58 -1.73
N LEU A 48 -20.02 -3.46 -2.00
CA LEU A 48 -20.27 -4.82 -2.45
C LEU A 48 -20.91 -5.71 -1.38
N ILE A 49 -20.60 -5.47 -0.10
CA ILE A 49 -21.18 -6.22 1.03
C ILE A 49 -22.71 -6.09 1.04
N GLY A 50 -23.25 -4.89 0.84
CA GLY A 50 -24.70 -4.68 0.83
C GLY A 50 -25.38 -5.47 -0.28
N VAL A 51 -24.83 -5.38 -1.51
CA VAL A 51 -25.33 -6.13 -2.66
C VAL A 51 -25.23 -7.64 -2.41
N PHE A 52 -24.12 -8.11 -1.87
CA PHE A 52 -23.92 -9.53 -1.55
C PHE A 52 -24.95 -10.05 -0.55
N LEU A 53 -25.22 -9.31 0.53
CA LEU A 53 -26.23 -9.69 1.53
C LEU A 53 -27.64 -9.75 0.93
N THR A 54 -27.99 -8.82 0.04
CA THR A 54 -29.27 -8.86 -0.69
C THR A 54 -29.34 -10.07 -1.61
N LEU A 55 -28.27 -10.41 -2.32
CA LEU A 55 -28.23 -11.54 -3.25
C LEU A 55 -28.40 -12.90 -2.55
N ILE A 56 -27.82 -13.07 -1.36
CA ILE A 56 -28.00 -14.32 -0.60
C ILE A 56 -29.35 -14.40 0.13
N GLY A 57 -30.16 -13.33 0.08
CA GLY A 57 -31.47 -13.28 0.72
C GLY A 57 -31.41 -13.07 2.24
N TYR A 58 -30.37 -12.39 2.73
CA TYR A 58 -30.21 -12.11 4.15
C TYR A 58 -31.35 -11.22 4.69
N VAL A 59 -32.04 -11.66 5.75
CA VAL A 59 -33.12 -10.90 6.40
C VAL A 59 -32.64 -10.37 7.75
N PRO A 60 -32.44 -9.05 7.91
CA PRO A 60 -32.01 -8.48 9.19
C PRO A 60 -33.02 -8.81 10.32
N GLN A 61 -32.52 -9.08 11.52
CA GLN A 61 -33.32 -9.31 12.73
C GLN A 61 -34.34 -10.48 12.69
N ALA A 62 -34.26 -11.38 11.72
CA ALA A 62 -35.08 -12.59 11.71
C ALA A 62 -34.72 -13.51 12.90
N ALA A 63 -35.73 -14.19 13.47
CA ALA A 63 -35.54 -15.14 14.58
C ALA A 63 -34.66 -16.35 14.18
N SER A 64 -34.69 -16.72 12.89
CA SER A 64 -33.80 -17.72 12.29
C SER A 64 -33.50 -17.35 10.84
N GLN A 65 -32.30 -17.68 10.36
CA GLN A 65 -31.90 -17.57 8.96
C GLN A 65 -32.04 -18.94 8.28
N SER A 66 -32.24 -18.94 6.96
CA SER A 66 -32.18 -20.20 6.20
C SER A 66 -30.75 -20.75 6.16
N GLU A 67 -30.63 -22.07 6.00
CA GLU A 67 -29.34 -22.74 5.87
C GLU A 67 -28.53 -22.23 4.66
N SER A 68 -29.21 -21.84 3.57
CA SER A 68 -28.54 -21.27 2.40
C SER A 68 -27.87 -19.93 2.70
N VAL A 69 -28.52 -19.07 3.50
CA VAL A 69 -27.95 -17.78 3.92
C VAL A 69 -26.73 -18.00 4.81
N LEU A 70 -26.80 -18.95 5.74
CA LEU A 70 -25.67 -19.29 6.62
C LEU A 70 -24.46 -19.80 5.82
N ASN A 71 -24.68 -20.68 4.85
CA ASN A 71 -23.63 -21.16 3.96
C ASN A 71 -23.05 -20.03 3.09
N GLY A 72 -23.90 -19.13 2.58
CA GLY A 72 -23.46 -17.94 1.85
C GLY A 72 -22.59 -17.01 2.72
N LEU A 73 -22.96 -16.82 3.98
CA LEU A 73 -22.21 -16.02 4.93
C LEU A 73 -20.84 -16.66 5.25
N PHE A 74 -20.82 -17.97 5.50
CA PHE A 74 -19.60 -18.74 5.71
C PHE A 74 -18.65 -18.62 4.51
N PHE A 75 -19.18 -18.72 3.30
CA PHE A 75 -18.38 -18.53 2.09
C PHE A 75 -17.80 -17.12 2.00
N GLY A 76 -18.62 -16.09 2.22
CA GLY A 76 -18.20 -14.69 2.10
C GLY A 76 -17.20 -14.23 3.18
N ILE A 77 -17.32 -14.74 4.41
CA ILE A 77 -16.49 -14.32 5.55
C ILE A 77 -15.23 -15.18 5.68
N CYS A 78 -15.30 -16.48 5.38
CA CYS A 78 -14.19 -17.40 5.61
C CYS A 78 -13.49 -17.79 4.30
N LEU A 79 -14.23 -18.35 3.33
CA LEU A 79 -13.62 -18.91 2.13
C LEU A 79 -13.08 -17.81 1.21
N LEU A 80 -13.82 -16.74 0.98
CA LEU A 80 -13.40 -15.66 0.09
C LEU A 80 -12.10 -14.99 0.58
N PRO A 81 -11.94 -14.59 1.86
CA PRO A 81 -10.66 -14.08 2.36
C PRO A 81 -9.54 -15.13 2.38
N ALA A 82 -9.87 -16.41 2.58
CA ALA A 82 -8.88 -17.50 2.49
C ALA A 82 -8.32 -17.62 1.07
N PHE A 83 -9.17 -17.59 0.04
CA PHE A 83 -8.74 -17.56 -1.36
C PHE A 83 -7.89 -16.32 -1.67
N GLY A 84 -8.30 -15.13 -1.21
CA GLY A 84 -7.50 -13.91 -1.35
C GLY A 84 -6.11 -14.04 -0.71
N SER A 85 -6.03 -14.70 0.44
CA SER A 85 -4.77 -14.95 1.14
C SER A 85 -3.86 -15.94 0.39
N LEU A 86 -4.44 -16.97 -0.25
CA LEU A 86 -3.69 -17.90 -1.11
C LEU A 86 -3.13 -17.20 -2.34
N ILE A 87 -3.91 -16.33 -2.99
CA ILE A 87 -3.44 -15.52 -4.11
C ILE A 87 -2.28 -14.62 -3.66
N ARG A 88 -2.44 -13.93 -2.53
CA ARG A 88 -1.37 -13.11 -1.93
C ARG A 88 -0.10 -13.93 -1.70
N MET A 89 -0.22 -15.13 -1.14
CA MET A 89 0.91 -16.03 -0.89
C MET A 89 1.60 -16.42 -2.21
N GLY A 90 0.82 -16.72 -3.25
CA GLY A 90 1.33 -16.98 -4.60
C GLY A 90 2.11 -15.80 -5.17
N CYS A 91 1.58 -14.58 -5.08
CA CYS A 91 2.28 -13.37 -5.51
C CYS A 91 3.58 -13.13 -4.72
N MET A 92 3.54 -13.35 -3.40
CA MET A 92 4.69 -13.18 -2.53
C MET A 92 5.80 -14.20 -2.81
N SER A 93 5.46 -15.40 -3.30
CA SER A 93 6.47 -16.41 -3.66
C SER A 93 7.44 -15.96 -4.77
N ARG A 94 7.05 -14.96 -5.57
CA ARG A 94 7.90 -14.35 -6.60
C ARG A 94 8.66 -13.12 -6.12
N TYR A 95 8.49 -12.72 -4.86
CA TYR A 95 9.20 -11.59 -4.27
C TYR A 95 10.69 -11.97 -4.12
N THR A 96 11.51 -11.43 -5.01
CA THR A 96 12.93 -11.80 -5.18
C THR A 96 13.88 -10.76 -4.57
N PHE A 97 13.36 -9.81 -3.80
CA PHE A 97 14.15 -8.79 -3.13
C PHE A 97 14.76 -9.37 -1.86
N THR A 98 16.02 -9.81 -1.97
CA THR A 98 16.81 -10.36 -0.85
C THR A 98 17.51 -9.24 -0.08
N GLU A 99 17.84 -9.53 1.18
CA GLU A 99 18.53 -8.61 2.10
C GLU A 99 19.90 -8.17 1.56
N GLU A 100 20.58 -9.04 0.81
CA GLU A 100 21.83 -8.75 0.11
C GLU A 100 21.65 -7.63 -0.93
N LYS A 101 20.60 -7.70 -1.76
CA LYS A 101 20.29 -6.67 -2.76
C LYS A 101 19.89 -5.35 -2.11
N HIS A 102 19.16 -5.43 -0.99
CA HIS A 102 18.81 -4.25 -0.22
C HIS A 102 20.07 -3.53 0.29
N ALA A 103 20.98 -4.27 0.92
CA ALA A 103 22.24 -3.73 1.44
C ALA A 103 23.11 -3.10 0.33
N GLU A 104 23.20 -3.76 -0.84
CA GLU A 104 23.91 -3.23 -2.01
C GLU A 104 23.33 -1.90 -2.49
N ILE A 105 22.01 -1.81 -2.65
CA ILE A 105 21.33 -0.59 -3.12
C ILE A 105 21.51 0.55 -2.11
N CYS A 106 21.40 0.27 -0.81
CA CYS A 106 21.60 1.25 0.24
C CYS A 106 23.01 1.83 0.22
N ALA A 107 24.04 0.99 0.02
CA ALA A 107 25.42 1.45 -0.11
C ALA A 107 25.60 2.35 -1.34
N LEU A 108 25.10 1.93 -2.51
CA LEU A 108 25.19 2.70 -3.75
C LEU A 108 24.47 4.06 -3.66
N LEU A 109 23.31 4.12 -2.99
CA LEU A 109 22.59 5.37 -2.77
C LEU A 109 23.32 6.29 -1.77
N ALA A 110 23.95 5.73 -0.73
CA ALA A 110 24.75 6.51 0.21
C ALA A 110 25.95 7.18 -0.48
N ASP A 111 26.65 6.43 -1.34
CA ASP A 111 27.77 6.95 -2.13
C ASP A 111 27.33 8.06 -3.10
N ARG A 112 26.18 7.89 -3.78
CA ARG A 112 25.61 8.93 -4.66
C ARG A 112 25.28 10.23 -3.92
N ARG A 113 24.81 10.13 -2.67
CA ARG A 113 24.49 11.31 -1.84
C ARG A 113 25.73 12.05 -1.37
N GLN A 114 26.83 11.35 -1.12
CA GLN A 114 28.10 11.99 -0.77
C GLN A 114 28.76 12.67 -1.98
N ALA A 115 28.56 12.12 -3.18
CA ALA A 115 29.10 12.67 -4.43
C ALA A 115 28.33 13.88 -4.99
N ALA A 116 27.10 14.13 -4.54
CA ALA A 116 26.27 15.27 -4.96
C ALA A 116 26.10 16.28 -3.80
N PRO A 117 26.92 17.36 -3.73
CA PRO A 117 26.68 18.46 -2.80
C PRO A 117 25.33 19.12 -3.10
N GLN A 118 24.60 19.51 -2.04
CA GLN A 118 23.27 20.10 -2.07
C GLN A 118 23.14 21.23 -3.10
N GLU A 119 22.33 21.00 -4.14
CA GLU A 119 21.82 22.04 -5.01
C GLU A 119 20.38 22.36 -4.57
N ASN A 120 20.11 23.64 -4.29
CA ASN A 120 18.81 24.28 -4.01
C ASN A 120 18.48 24.65 -2.55
N ASP A 121 19.30 25.52 -1.94
CA ASP A 121 18.86 26.52 -0.95
C ASP A 121 18.23 27.78 -1.61
N ASP A 122 18.08 27.80 -2.95
CA ASP A 122 17.68 29.00 -3.70
C ASP A 122 16.18 29.37 -3.61
N GLN A 123 15.35 28.58 -2.92
CA GLN A 123 13.94 28.92 -2.71
C GLN A 123 13.69 29.92 -1.57
N GLU A 124 14.70 30.23 -0.74
CA GLU A 124 14.53 31.19 0.36
C GLU A 124 14.67 32.66 -0.09
N ASN A 125 15.36 32.93 -1.21
CA ASN A 125 15.65 34.29 -1.67
C ASN A 125 14.52 34.94 -2.51
N LEU A 126 13.52 34.18 -2.96
CA LEU A 126 12.41 34.71 -3.78
C LEU A 126 11.25 35.29 -2.95
N LYS A 127 11.34 35.29 -1.62
CA LYS A 127 10.29 35.85 -0.72
C LYS A 127 10.55 37.28 -0.29
N GLN A 128 11.65 37.90 -0.71
CA GLN A 128 11.90 39.29 -0.37
C GLN A 128 11.26 40.20 -1.44
N PRO A 129 10.16 40.91 -1.12
CA PRO A 129 9.56 41.82 -2.09
C PRO A 129 10.57 42.92 -2.42
N LEU A 130 10.79 43.16 -3.72
CA LEU A 130 11.62 44.25 -4.22
C LEU A 130 11.19 45.59 -3.59
N PRO A 131 12.12 46.42 -3.07
CA PRO A 131 11.77 47.72 -2.55
C PRO A 131 11.22 48.58 -3.70
N ILE A 132 9.94 48.96 -3.58
CA ILE A 132 9.29 49.90 -4.48
C ILE A 132 9.80 51.29 -4.11
N ASN A 133 10.56 51.92 -5.03
CA ASN A 133 10.82 53.36 -5.04
C ASN A 133 9.76 54.04 -5.92
#